data_AF-J0QY35-F1
#
_entry.id   AF-J0QY35-F1
#
_cell.length_a   1.000
_cell.length_b   1.000
_cell.length_c   1.000
_cell.angle_alpha   90.00
_cell.angle_beta   90.00
_cell.angle_gamma   90.00
#
_symmetry.space_group_name_H-M   'P 1'
#
loop_
_entity.id
_entity.type
_entity.pdbx_description
1 polymer ?
#
loop_
_entity_poly.entity_id
_entity_poly.type
_entity_poly.pdbx_seq_one_letter_code
_entity_poly.pdbx_strand_id
1 'polypeptide(L)'
;MNSISEVELNKTEESLHEEPPVSKKKRKRNLFIRIFLFFIGRFLHLLFLFLLFIRTPVRAILSFFAGGSMLMLFFFVYGYLLDRGTSPMNTELIIGGFIFACVCLCLTWAYDALLLRLAPPGYDIALFL
;
A
#
# COMPACT_ATOMS: atom_id res chain seq x y z
N MET A 1 -1.66 -72.08 20.13
CA MET A 1 -0.74 -70.92 20.08
C MET A 1 -1.11 -70.02 18.89
N ASN A 2 -2.31 -69.42 18.86
CA ASN A 2 -2.78 -68.54 17.76
C ASN A 2 -3.29 -67.17 18.24
N SER A 3 -3.22 -66.87 19.55
CA SER A 3 -3.78 -65.64 20.13
C SER A 3 -2.85 -64.43 20.06
N ILE A 4 -1.57 -64.63 19.75
CA ILE A 4 -0.57 -63.55 19.72
C ILE A 4 -0.67 -62.75 18.40
N SER A 5 -0.99 -63.42 17.28
CA SER A 5 -1.07 -62.79 15.96
C SER A 5 -2.29 -61.88 15.79
N GLU A 6 -3.43 -62.21 16.40
CA GLU A 6 -4.64 -61.37 16.32
C GLU A 6 -4.50 -60.08 17.15
N VAL A 7 -3.76 -60.13 18.26
CA VAL A 7 -3.49 -58.96 19.10
C VAL A 7 -2.50 -58.01 18.41
N GLU A 8 -1.49 -58.53 17.72
CA GLU A 8 -0.57 -57.69 16.93
C GLU A 8 -1.24 -57.11 15.68
N LEU A 9 -2.13 -57.86 15.02
CA LEU A 9 -2.88 -57.36 13.87
C LEU A 9 -3.84 -56.22 14.27
N ASN A 10 -4.61 -56.41 15.35
CA ASN A 10 -5.55 -55.41 15.86
C ASN A 10 -4.83 -54.13 16.33
N LYS A 11 -3.67 -54.28 16.98
CA LYS A 11 -2.83 -53.16 17.40
C LYS A 11 -2.23 -52.39 16.22
N THR A 12 -2.01 -53.07 15.09
CA THR A 12 -1.51 -52.45 13.86
C THR A 12 -2.62 -51.67 13.14
N GLU A 13 -3.84 -52.20 13.09
CA GLU A 13 -5.00 -51.49 12.52
C GLU A 13 -5.43 -50.27 13.35
N GLU A 14 -5.34 -50.34 14.68
CA GLU A 14 -5.64 -49.20 15.57
C GLU A 14 -4.62 -48.07 15.41
N SER A 15 -3.35 -48.41 15.14
CA SER A 15 -2.28 -47.42 14.88
C SER A 15 -2.36 -46.73 13.52
N LEU A 16 -3.08 -47.33 12.57
CA LEU A 16 -3.23 -46.80 11.21
C LEU A 16 -4.44 -45.87 11.08
N HIS A 17 -5.40 -45.97 12.00
CA HIS A 17 -6.57 -45.11 12.10
C HIS A 17 -6.39 -43.87 12.99
N GLU A 18 -5.24 -43.71 13.64
CA GLU A 18 -4.87 -42.43 14.26
C GLU A 18 -4.52 -41.41 13.17
N GLU A 19 -5.55 -40.74 12.65
CA GLU A 19 -5.36 -39.46 11.95
C GLU A 19 -4.40 -38.61 12.79
N PRO A 20 -3.30 -38.10 12.20
CA PRO A 20 -2.31 -37.36 12.96
C PRO A 20 -3.01 -36.19 13.63
N PRO A 21 -2.92 -36.04 14.97
CA PRO A 21 -3.63 -34.99 15.67
C PRO A 21 -3.07 -33.66 15.21
N VAL A 22 -3.78 -33.00 14.28
CA VAL A 22 -3.41 -31.68 13.80
C VAL A 22 -3.30 -30.80 15.03
N SER A 23 -2.06 -30.41 15.36
CA SER A 23 -1.78 -29.79 16.65
C SER A 23 -2.75 -28.62 16.86
N LYS A 24 -3.47 -28.64 17.99
CA LYS A 24 -4.53 -27.64 18.30
C LYS A 24 -4.04 -26.20 18.12
N LYS A 25 -2.72 -25.99 18.23
CA LYS A 25 -1.98 -24.74 17.97
C LYS A 25 -1.99 -24.32 16.48
N LYS A 26 -1.78 -25.25 15.52
CA LYS A 26 -1.89 -25.00 14.07
C LYS A 26 -3.32 -24.63 13.67
N ARG A 27 -4.34 -25.31 14.23
CA ARG A 27 -5.76 -25.07 13.92
C ARG A 27 -6.22 -23.66 14.36
N LYS A 28 -5.84 -23.24 15.58
CA LYS A 28 -6.13 -21.88 16.07
C LYS A 28 -5.47 -20.79 15.21
N ARG A 29 -4.22 -21.00 14.79
CA ARG A 29 -3.49 -20.05 13.93
C ARG A 29 -4.14 -19.89 12.57
N ASN A 30 -4.64 -20.99 11.98
CA ASN A 30 -5.35 -20.94 10.70
C ASN A 30 -6.69 -20.18 10.79
N LEU A 31 -7.41 -20.34 11.90
CA LEU A 31 -8.63 -19.59 12.20
C LEU A 31 -8.34 -18.09 12.39
N PHE A 32 -7.25 -17.76 13.09
CA PHE A 32 -6.82 -16.39 13.29
C PHE A 32 -6.43 -15.71 11.97
N ILE A 33 -5.67 -16.40 11.11
CA ILE A 33 -5.30 -15.91 9.77
C ILE A 33 -6.56 -15.65 8.93
N ARG A 34 -7.57 -16.53 9.01
CA ARG A 34 -8.83 -16.39 8.25
C ARG A 34 -9.64 -15.18 8.70
N ILE A 35 -9.76 -14.99 10.02
CA ILE A 35 -10.42 -13.82 10.61
C ILE A 35 -9.65 -12.56 10.24
N PHE A 36 -8.32 -12.59 10.38
CA PHE A 36 -7.45 -11.47 10.06
C PHE A 36 -7.55 -11.07 8.57
N LEU A 37 -7.58 -12.04 7.65
CA LEU A 37 -7.82 -11.80 6.22
C LEU A 37 -9.17 -11.14 5.96
N PHE A 38 -10.22 -11.58 6.66
CA PHE A 38 -11.55 -10.98 6.54
C PHE A 38 -11.58 -9.53 7.00
N PHE A 39 -10.95 -9.23 8.14
CA PHE A 39 -10.80 -7.86 8.63
C PHE A 39 -9.96 -7.01 7.68
N ILE A 40 -8.86 -7.56 7.16
CA ILE A 40 -8.01 -6.90 6.16
C ILE A 40 -8.80 -6.57 4.90
N GLY A 41 -9.62 -7.48 4.38
CA GLY A 41 -10.46 -7.18 3.21
C GLY A 41 -11.39 -6.00 3.43
N ARG A 42 -12.10 -5.96 4.57
CA ARG A 42 -12.96 -4.82 4.95
C ARG A 42 -12.15 -3.55 5.21
N PHE A 43 -10.99 -3.67 5.84
CA PHE A 43 -10.11 -2.54 6.12
C PHE A 43 -9.56 -1.93 4.83
N LEU A 44 -9.08 -2.74 3.88
CA LEU A 44 -8.64 -2.26 2.57
C LEU A 44 -9.78 -1.55 1.83
N HIS A 45 -11.01 -2.04 1.93
CA HIS A 45 -12.17 -1.40 1.30
C HIS A 45 -12.49 -0.03 1.91
N LEU A 46 -12.49 0.08 3.25
CA LEU A 46 -12.66 1.35 3.95
C LEU A 46 -11.50 2.31 3.67
N LEU A 47 -10.28 1.80 3.63
CA LEU A 47 -9.08 2.55 3.27
C LEU A 47 -9.21 3.09 1.84
N PHE A 48 -9.64 2.27 0.88
CA PHE A 48 -9.91 2.69 -0.50
C PHE A 48 -10.94 3.83 -0.55
N LEU A 49 -12.08 3.70 0.13
CA LEU A 49 -13.10 4.75 0.21
C LEU A 49 -12.55 6.05 0.83
N PHE A 50 -11.75 5.92 1.88
CA PHE A 50 -11.11 7.07 2.52
C PHE A 50 -10.13 7.77 1.58
N LEU A 51 -9.26 7.03 0.89
CA LEU A 51 -8.39 7.58 -0.15
C LEU A 51 -9.22 8.18 -1.30
N LEU A 52 -10.29 7.54 -1.73
CA LEU A 52 -11.12 8.09 -2.80
C LEU A 52 -11.74 9.43 -2.39
N PHE A 53 -12.23 9.54 -1.15
CA PHE A 53 -12.83 10.76 -0.62
C PHE A 53 -11.83 11.92 -0.55
N ILE A 54 -10.60 11.66 -0.10
CA ILE A 54 -9.57 12.70 -0.01
C ILE A 54 -8.84 12.94 -1.35
N ARG A 55 -9.16 12.21 -2.42
CA ARG A 55 -8.49 12.34 -3.73
C ARG A 55 -8.51 13.76 -4.26
N THR A 56 -9.69 14.38 -4.29
CA THR A 56 -9.88 15.75 -4.79
C THR A 56 -9.10 16.78 -3.98
N PRO A 57 -9.21 16.84 -2.63
CA PRO A 57 -8.42 17.80 -1.86
C PRO A 57 -6.92 17.53 -1.93
N VAL A 58 -6.48 16.26 -1.90
CA VAL A 58 -5.05 15.91 -2.06
C VAL A 58 -4.53 16.42 -3.41
N ARG A 59 -5.25 16.13 -4.51
CA ARG A 59 -4.83 16.58 -5.85
C ARG A 59 -4.82 18.10 -5.97
N ALA A 60 -5.81 18.79 -5.39
CA ALA A 60 -5.85 20.25 -5.37
C ALA A 60 -4.67 20.85 -4.59
N ILE A 61 -4.37 20.32 -3.40
CA ILE A 61 -3.25 20.76 -2.57
C ILE A 61 -1.92 20.50 -3.28
N LEU A 62 -1.69 19.31 -3.82
CA LEU A 62 -0.46 18.97 -4.52
C LEU A 62 -0.29 19.80 -5.80
N SER A 63 -1.37 20.05 -6.54
CA SER A 63 -1.33 20.92 -7.73
C SER A 63 -1.06 22.38 -7.37
N PHE A 64 -1.62 22.86 -6.26
CA PHE A 64 -1.36 24.21 -5.75
C PHE A 64 0.11 24.35 -5.33
N PHE A 65 0.66 23.37 -4.62
CA PHE A 65 2.08 23.36 -4.23
C PHE A 65 3.01 23.25 -5.45
N ALA A 66 2.69 22.40 -6.42
CA ALA A 66 3.47 22.28 -7.65
C ALA A 66 3.43 23.58 -8.48
N GLY A 67 2.24 24.18 -8.63
CA GLY A 67 2.07 25.46 -9.32
C GLY A 67 2.77 26.62 -8.60
N GLY A 68 2.63 26.70 -7.28
CA GLY A 68 3.30 27.71 -6.46
C GLY A 68 4.82 27.58 -6.49
N SER A 69 5.34 26.34 -6.47
CA SER A 69 6.76 26.07 -6.64
C SER A 69 7.29 26.50 -8.00
N MET A 70 6.56 26.20 -9.09
CA MET A 70 6.91 26.64 -10.45
C MET A 70 6.84 28.16 -10.59
N LEU A 71 5.87 28.82 -9.97
CA LEU A 71 5.75 30.28 -9.98
C LEU A 71 6.91 30.94 -9.22
N MET A 72 7.26 30.41 -8.04
CA MET A 72 8.44 30.83 -7.28
C MET A 72 9.71 30.69 -8.12
N LEU A 73 9.92 29.51 -8.72
CA LEU A 73 11.03 29.25 -9.64
C LEU A 73 11.07 30.27 -10.79
N PHE A 74 9.92 30.59 -11.39
CA PHE A 74 9.82 31.55 -12.48
C PHE A 74 10.28 32.95 -12.06
N PHE A 75 9.77 33.47 -10.95
CA PHE A 75 10.21 34.77 -10.42
C PHE A 75 11.69 34.77 -10.06
N PHE A 76 12.20 33.65 -9.55
CA PHE A 76 13.59 33.51 -9.16
C PHE A 76 14.54 33.47 -10.37
N VAL A 77 14.17 32.75 -11.43
CA VAL A 77 14.91 32.73 -12.70
C VAL A 77 14.84 34.08 -13.41
N TYR A 78 13.68 34.74 -13.38
CA TYR A 78 13.54 36.08 -13.96
C TYR A 78 14.37 37.12 -13.20
N GLY A 79 14.34 37.08 -11.86
CA GLY A 79 15.21 37.89 -11.01
C GLY A 79 16.69 37.61 -11.24
N TYR A 80 17.06 36.34 -11.44
CA TYR A 80 18.41 35.92 -11.80
C TYR A 80 18.88 36.46 -13.16
N LEU A 81 17.99 36.56 -14.15
CA LEU A 81 18.34 37.16 -15.45
C LEU A 81 18.53 38.67 -15.36
N LEU A 82 17.85 39.34 -14.42
CA LEU A 82 17.94 40.78 -14.19
C LEU A 82 19.13 41.17 -13.32
N ASP A 83 19.48 40.36 -12.32
CA ASP A 83 20.58 40.61 -11.39
C ASP A 83 21.76 39.68 -11.72
N ARG A 84 22.88 40.24 -12.19
CA ARG A 84 24.09 39.47 -12.59
C ARG A 84 24.84 38.81 -11.43
N GLY A 85 24.31 38.86 -10.21
CA GLY A 85 24.90 38.32 -8.98
C GLY A 85 24.41 36.92 -8.64
N THR A 86 25.26 35.91 -8.78
CA THR A 86 24.99 34.54 -8.33
C THR A 86 25.30 34.40 -6.83
N SER A 87 24.29 34.41 -5.96
CA SER A 87 24.44 33.91 -4.59
C SER A 87 24.27 32.39 -4.56
N PRO A 88 25.13 31.61 -3.90
CA PRO A 88 24.97 30.15 -3.79
C PRO A 88 23.64 29.75 -3.13
N MET A 89 23.10 30.55 -2.21
CA MET A 89 21.76 30.34 -1.62
C MET A 89 20.64 30.37 -2.66
N ASN A 90 20.79 31.17 -3.72
CA ASN A 90 19.79 31.29 -4.78
C ASN A 90 19.71 30.00 -5.61
N THR A 91 20.86 29.40 -5.92
CA THR A 91 20.93 28.14 -6.66
C THR A 91 20.35 26.97 -5.85
N GLU A 92 20.62 26.91 -4.54
CA GLU A 92 20.06 25.88 -3.65
C GLU A 92 18.53 25.94 -3.57
N LEU A 93 17.95 27.14 -3.50
CA LEU A 93 16.50 27.35 -3.48
C LEU A 93 15.82 26.90 -4.78
N ILE A 94 16.44 27.15 -5.94
CA ILE A 94 15.96 26.69 -7.24
C ILE A 94 15.95 25.14 -7.29
N ILE A 95 17.05 24.51 -6.89
CA ILE A 95 17.17 23.05 -6.89
C ILE A 95 16.17 22.43 -5.91
N GLY A 96 16.04 23.00 -4.70
CA GLY A 96 15.09 22.56 -3.69
C GLY A 96 13.64 22.67 -4.17
N GLY A 97 13.28 23.78 -4.80
CA GLY A 97 11.97 23.98 -5.41
C GLY A 97 11.67 22.96 -6.52
N PHE A 98 12.65 22.71 -7.40
CA PHE A 98 12.50 21.73 -8.48
C PHE A 98 12.31 20.31 -7.95
N ILE A 99 13.12 19.89 -6.97
CA ILE A 99 12.98 18.59 -6.31
C ILE A 99 11.61 18.48 -5.65
N PHE A 100 11.16 19.54 -4.95
CA PHE A 100 9.85 19.55 -4.30
C PHE A 100 8.71 19.39 -5.30
N ALA A 101 8.73 20.11 -6.43
CA ALA A 101 7.75 19.97 -7.50
C ALA A 101 7.72 18.53 -8.06
N CYS A 102 8.88 17.92 -8.31
CA CYS A 102 8.99 16.53 -8.74
C CYS A 102 8.42 15.56 -7.71
N VAL A 103 8.70 15.77 -6.42
CA VAL A 103 8.16 14.95 -5.33
C VAL A 103 6.64 15.06 -5.26
N CYS A 104 6.06 16.27 -5.40
CA CYS A 104 4.61 16.46 -5.46
C CYS A 104 3.97 15.73 -6.66
N LEU A 105 4.59 15.77 -7.84
CA LEU A 105 4.10 15.03 -9.00
C LEU A 105 4.18 13.51 -8.79
N CYS A 106 5.31 13.02 -8.26
CA CYS A 106 5.48 11.61 -7.92
C CYS A 106 4.48 11.13 -6.87
N LEU A 107 4.20 11.93 -5.83
CA LEU A 107 3.19 11.62 -4.82
C LEU A 107 1.79 11.55 -5.44
N THR A 108 1.45 12.46 -6.35
CA THR A 108 0.18 12.43 -7.07
C THR A 108 0.03 11.15 -7.89
N TRP A 109 1.09 10.76 -8.60
CA TRP A 109 1.09 9.55 -9.43
C TRP A 109 1.06 8.27 -8.58
N ALA A 110 1.84 8.21 -7.51
CA ALA A 110 1.84 7.11 -6.56
C ALA A 110 0.48 6.96 -5.87
N TYR A 111 -0.21 8.08 -5.62
CA TYR A 111 -1.56 8.09 -5.06
C TYR A 111 -2.59 7.47 -6.03
N ASP A 112 -2.57 7.87 -7.30
CA ASP A 112 -3.43 7.29 -8.33
C ASP A 112 -3.13 5.79 -8.54
N ALA A 113 -1.84 5.40 -8.54
CA ALA A 113 -1.43 4.00 -8.64
C ALA A 113 -1.86 3.16 -7.40
N LEU A 114 -1.80 3.75 -6.20
CA LEU A 114 -2.25 3.11 -4.98
C LEU A 114 -3.76 2.90 -4.97
N LEU A 115 -4.52 3.90 -5.43
CA LEU A 115 -5.97 3.77 -5.62
C LEU A 115 -6.31 2.67 -6.63
N LEU A 116 -5.62 2.61 -7.78
CA LEU A 116 -5.80 1.55 -8.77
C LEU A 116 -5.55 0.16 -8.18
N ARG A 117 -4.49 0.01 -7.37
CA ARG A 117 -4.13 -1.27 -6.77
C ARG A 117 -5.08 -1.70 -5.64
N LEU A 118 -5.71 -0.74 -4.95
CA LEU A 118 -6.72 -1.00 -3.92
C LEU A 118 -8.14 -1.15 -4.47
N ALA A 119 -8.35 -0.88 -5.77
CA ALA A 119 -9.67 -0.94 -6.38
C ALA A 119 -10.27 -2.35 -6.26
N PRO A 120 -11.45 -2.51 -5.64
CA PRO A 120 -12.19 -3.77 -5.71
C PRO A 120 -12.64 -4.02 -7.17
N PRO A 121 -12.80 -5.29 -7.60
CA PRO A 121 -12.99 -5.70 -9.01
C PRO A 121 -14.32 -5.29 -9.68
N GLY A 122 -14.88 -4.14 -9.32
CA GLY A 122 -16.02 -3.50 -9.99
C GLY A 122 -16.03 -1.97 -9.89
N TYR A 123 -14.96 -1.36 -9.36
CA TYR A 123 -14.84 0.09 -9.17
C TYR A 123 -13.87 0.77 -10.15
N ASP A 124 -13.44 0.06 -11.19
CA ASP A 124 -12.51 0.60 -12.20
C ASP A 124 -13.04 1.89 -12.83
N ILE A 125 -14.36 2.02 -12.99
CA ILE A 125 -15.01 3.18 -13.63
C ILE A 125 -14.91 4.46 -12.76
N ALA A 126 -14.88 4.35 -11.42
CA ALA A 126 -14.78 5.49 -10.52
C ALA A 126 -13.35 6.08 -10.43
N LEU A 127 -12.36 5.35 -10.93
CA LEU A 127 -10.96 5.75 -10.95
C LEU A 127 -10.61 6.62 -12.18
N PHE A 128 -11.34 6.44 -13.28
CA PHE A 128 -11.16 7.13 -14.56
C PHE A 128 -12.12 8.32 -14.80
N LEU A 129 -13.16 8.49 -13.96
CA LEU A 129 -14.05 9.67 -13.96
C LEU A 129 -13.51 10.75 -13.02
#